data_AF-A0AAX2KGP3-F1
#
_entry.id   AF-A0AAX2KGP3-F1
#
_cell.length_a   1.000
_cell.length_b   1.000
_cell.length_c   1.000
_cell.angle_alpha   90.00
_cell.angle_beta   90.00
_cell.angle_gamma   90.00
#
_symmetry.space_group_name_H-M   'P 1'
#
loop_
_entity.id
_entity.type
_entity.pdbx_description
1 polymer ?
#
loop_
_entity_poly.entity_id
_entity_poly.type
_entity_poly.pdbx_seq_one_letter_code
_entity_poly.pdbx_strand_id
1 'polypeptide(L)'
;MAAWRYASQDYRTFSDHLYENDKHYHQSDYDDFYDIGRKNSLSANIMQPLSNNLGNVSLSALWRNYWGRSGNAKDYQFSYSNNWQHISYTFSASQSYDENNKEEERFNLFISIPFYWGDDIAKNTSPN
;
A
#
# COMPACT_ATOMS: atom_id res chain seq x y z
N MET A 1 7.19 9.76 7.13
CA MET A 1 6.98 9.20 8.49
C MET A 1 7.58 7.81 8.56
N ALA A 2 8.17 7.44 9.69
CA ALA A 2 8.61 6.08 9.95
C ALA A 2 8.22 5.70 11.39
N ALA A 3 7.87 4.44 11.60
CA ALA A 3 7.55 3.90 12.91
C ALA A 3 8.12 2.49 13.05
N TRP A 4 8.60 2.17 14.25
CA TRP A 4 9.12 0.86 14.58
C TRP A 4 8.53 0.38 15.90
N ARG A 5 8.14 -0.89 15.95
CA ARG A 5 7.60 -1.54 17.13
C ARG A 5 8.21 -2.92 17.30
N TYR A 6 8.60 -3.21 18.55
CA TYR A 6 9.03 -4.53 19.00
C TYR A 6 8.01 -5.07 20.01
N ALA A 7 7.77 -6.38 20.01
CA ALA A 7 7.01 -7.08 21.03
C ALA A 7 7.69 -8.42 21.39
N SER A 8 7.76 -8.70 22.69
CA SER A 8 8.27 -9.97 23.21
C SER A 8 7.31 -11.12 22.85
N GLN A 9 7.82 -12.35 22.91
CA GLN A 9 7.05 -13.55 22.54
C GLN A 9 5.78 -13.74 23.38
N ASP A 10 5.85 -13.39 24.65
CA ASP A 10 4.74 -13.51 25.60
C ASP A 10 3.83 -12.26 25.64
N TYR A 11 4.17 -11.22 24.88
CA TYR A 11 3.31 -10.05 24.78
C TYR A 11 2.04 -10.39 24.00
N ARG A 12 0.90 -10.00 24.55
CA ARG A 12 -0.42 -10.16 23.93
C ARG A 12 -1.16 -8.84 24.00
N THR A 13 -1.82 -8.50 22.90
CA THR A 13 -2.78 -7.41 22.85
C THR A 13 -4.14 -7.91 23.37
N PHE A 14 -5.01 -7.00 23.80
CA PHE A 14 -6.35 -7.37 24.26
C PHE A 14 -7.15 -8.16 23.20
N SER A 15 -6.98 -7.79 21.92
CA SER A 15 -7.58 -8.50 20.79
C SER A 15 -7.09 -9.94 20.66
N ASP A 16 -5.83 -10.23 20.99
CA ASP A 16 -5.30 -11.61 20.96
C ASP A 16 -6.01 -12.49 21.99
N HIS A 17 -6.33 -11.96 23.17
CA HIS A 17 -7.03 -12.70 24.23
C HIS A 17 -8.49 -13.01 23.88
N LEU A 18 -9.19 -12.06 23.24
CA LEU A 18 -10.56 -12.30 22.80
C LEU A 18 -10.62 -13.41 21.73
N TYR A 19 -9.63 -13.42 20.83
CA TYR A 19 -9.55 -14.41 19.76
C TYR A 19 -9.14 -15.81 20.25
N GLU A 20 -8.21 -15.92 21.21
CA GLU A 20 -7.88 -17.19 21.86
C GLU A 20 -9.09 -17.80 22.59
N ASN A 21 -9.91 -16.95 23.22
CA ASN A 21 -11.11 -17.42 23.92
C ASN A 21 -12.20 -17.91 22.94
N ASP A 22 -12.34 -17.26 21.77
CA ASP A 22 -13.35 -17.62 20.77
C ASP A 22 -13.00 -18.92 20.01
N LYS A 23 -11.70 -19.14 19.71
CA LYS A 23 -11.20 -20.42 19.16
C LYS A 23 -11.51 -21.63 20.03
N HIS A 24 -11.64 -21.44 21.35
CA HIS A 24 -11.92 -22.54 22.26
C HIS A 24 -13.38 -23.05 22.16
N TYR A 25 -14.31 -22.23 21.66
CA TYR A 25 -15.74 -22.56 21.53
C TYR A 25 -16.16 -22.98 20.11
N HIS A 26 -15.38 -22.62 19.09
CA HIS A 26 -15.66 -22.97 17.70
C HIS A 26 -14.48 -23.74 17.11
N GLN A 27 -14.60 -25.08 17.16
CA GLN A 27 -13.75 -26.02 16.45
C GLN A 27 -14.04 -25.91 14.94
N SER A 28 -13.56 -24.83 14.32
CA SER A 28 -13.55 -24.68 12.88
C SER A 28 -12.13 -24.97 12.41
N ASP A 29 -12.00 -25.91 11.47
CA ASP A 29 -10.79 -26.24 10.70
C ASP A 29 -10.38 -25.08 9.77
N TYR A 30 -10.41 -23.85 10.28
CA TYR A 30 -9.88 -22.68 9.62
C TYR A 30 -8.43 -22.53 10.09
N ASP A 31 -7.49 -22.71 9.16
CA ASP A 31 -6.08 -22.31 9.28
C ASP A 31 -6.02 -20.78 9.37
N ASP A 32 -6.53 -20.27 10.48
CA ASP A 32 -7.01 -18.92 10.52
C ASP A 32 -5.83 -17.99 10.77
N PHE A 33 -5.68 -17.08 9.82
CA PHE A 33 -4.57 -16.16 9.55
C PHE A 33 -4.40 -15.07 10.63
N TYR A 34 -4.67 -15.41 11.89
CA TYR A 34 -4.51 -14.49 13.01
C TYR A 34 -3.05 -14.46 13.48
N ASP A 35 -2.45 -13.31 13.27
CA ASP A 35 -1.04 -12.95 13.46
C ASP A 35 -0.61 -12.85 14.95
N ILE A 36 -1.01 -13.81 15.77
CA ILE A 36 -0.65 -13.87 17.19
C ILE A 36 0.88 -14.00 17.29
N GLY A 37 1.51 -13.15 18.11
CA GLY A 37 2.96 -13.21 18.34
C GLY A 37 3.81 -12.46 17.31
N ARG A 38 3.33 -11.32 16.78
CA ARG A 38 4.17 -10.40 15.98
C ARG A 38 5.39 -9.95 16.79
N LYS A 39 6.58 -10.24 16.29
CA LYS A 39 7.87 -9.90 16.92
C LYS A 39 8.28 -8.46 16.63
N ASN A 40 8.37 -8.12 15.35
CA ASN A 40 8.84 -6.83 14.87
C ASN A 40 7.87 -6.27 13.83
N SER A 41 7.68 -4.96 13.84
CA SER A 41 7.02 -4.23 12.75
C SER A 41 7.74 -2.91 12.48
N LEU A 42 8.08 -2.69 11.21
CA LEU A 42 8.61 -1.42 10.71
C LEU A 42 7.66 -0.91 9.63
N SER A 43 7.21 0.34 9.73
CA SER A 43 6.44 1.00 8.68
C SER A 43 7.09 2.32 8.27
N ALA A 44 7.08 2.60 6.97
CA ALA A 44 7.63 3.82 6.41
C ALA A 44 6.71 4.35 5.31
N ASN A 45 6.54 5.67 5.28
CA ASN A 45 5.79 6.38 4.24
C ASN A 45 6.55 7.64 3.85
N ILE A 46 6.84 7.76 2.56
CA ILE A 46 7.56 8.87 1.94
C ILE A 46 6.66 9.40 0.82
N MET A 47 6.44 10.71 0.79
CA MET A 47 5.79 11.40 -0.31
C MET A 47 6.64 12.63 -0.62
N GLN A 48 7.12 12.72 -1.84
CA GLN A 48 8.05 13.75 -2.25
C GLN A 48 7.62 14.36 -3.59
N PRO A 49 7.22 15.65 -3.61
CA PRO A 49 7.12 16.38 -4.87
C PRO A 49 8.52 16.52 -5.47
N LEU A 50 8.62 16.30 -6.78
CA LEU A 50 9.84 16.51 -7.54
C LEU A 50 9.89 17.97 -8.02
N SER A 51 11.09 18.55 -8.05
CA SER A 51 11.30 19.92 -8.55
C SER A 51 10.92 20.05 -10.03
N ASN A 52 10.78 21.28 -10.51
CA ASN A 52 10.61 21.60 -11.93
C ASN A 52 9.38 20.95 -12.59
N ASN A 53 8.27 20.80 -11.84
CA ASN A 53 7.03 20.16 -12.32
C ASN A 53 7.24 18.74 -12.87
N LEU A 54 8.22 18.02 -12.34
CA LEU A 54 8.46 16.61 -12.71
C LEU A 54 7.48 15.65 -12.03
N GLY A 55 6.50 16.15 -11.27
CA GLY A 55 5.46 15.35 -10.63
C GLY A 55 5.78 15.01 -9.19
N ASN A 56 5.29 13.87 -8.72
CA ASN A 56 5.39 13.42 -7.34
C ASN A 56 5.74 11.94 -7.30
N VAL A 57 6.56 11.55 -6.32
CA VAL A 57 6.80 10.14 -6.00
C VAL A 57 6.26 9.85 -4.61
N SER A 58 5.73 8.64 -4.43
CA SER A 58 5.38 8.12 -3.11
C SER A 58 5.86 6.68 -2.94
N LEU A 59 6.24 6.35 -1.71
CA LEU A 59 6.67 5.02 -1.30
C LEU A 59 6.09 4.72 0.08
N SER A 60 5.41 3.60 0.20
CA SER A 60 4.93 3.04 1.45
C SER A 60 5.49 1.63 1.61
N ALA A 61 5.96 1.29 2.81
CA ALA A 61 6.50 -0.02 3.12
C ALA A 61 6.10 -0.48 4.52
N LEU A 62 5.86 -1.78 4.67
CA LEU A 62 5.57 -2.46 5.93
C LEU A 62 6.37 -3.77 5.98
N TRP A 63 7.27 -3.89 6.96
CA TRP A 63 8.02 -5.13 7.22
C TRP A 63 7.63 -5.70 8.57
N ARG A 64 7.34 -7.01 8.60
CA ARG A 64 6.85 -7.72 9.78
C ARG A 64 7.58 -9.04 9.95
N ASN A 65 7.89 -9.36 11.21
CA ASN A 65 8.44 -10.64 11.63
C ASN A 65 7.55 -11.23 12.73
N TYR A 66 7.49 -12.55 12.80
CA TYR A 66 6.68 -13.29 13.77
C TYR A 66 7.54 -14.26 14.56
N TRP A 67 7.19 -14.49 15.82
CA TRP A 67 7.79 -15.58 16.59
C TRP A 67 7.32 -16.93 16.05
N GLY A 68 8.19 -17.93 15.99
CA GLY A 68 7.84 -19.29 15.53
C GLY A 68 7.67 -19.47 14.02
N ARG A 69 7.85 -18.42 13.20
CA ARG A 69 7.84 -18.52 11.73
C ARG A 69 9.19 -18.14 11.14
N SER A 70 9.67 -18.96 10.20
CA SER A 70 10.84 -18.68 9.36
C SER A 70 10.38 -17.87 8.14
N GLY A 71 10.41 -16.54 8.23
CA GLY A 71 10.03 -15.66 7.12
C GLY A 71 9.68 -14.24 7.59
N ASN A 72 9.85 -13.26 6.70
CA ASN A 72 9.47 -11.87 6.94
C ASN A 72 8.36 -11.51 5.95
N ALA A 73 7.24 -10.98 6.43
CA ALA A 73 6.20 -10.44 5.57
C ALA A 73 6.56 -9.00 5.21
N LYS A 74 6.63 -8.70 3.91
CA LYS A 74 6.97 -7.41 3.35
C LYS A 74 5.89 -6.93 2.40
N ASP A 75 5.34 -5.76 2.67
CA ASP A 75 4.43 -5.10 1.76
C ASP A 75 5.07 -3.79 1.33
N TYR A 76 5.08 -3.51 0.02
CA TYR A 76 5.53 -2.22 -0.48
C TYR A 76 4.66 -1.72 -1.63
N GLN A 77 4.52 -0.40 -1.69
CA GLN A 77 3.77 0.30 -2.73
C GLN A 77 4.55 1.53 -3.13
N PHE A 78 4.81 1.65 -4.43
CA PHE A 78 5.44 2.80 -5.05
C PHE A 78 4.48 3.41 -6.06
N SER A 79 4.45 4.74 -6.14
CA SER A 79 3.78 5.43 -7.23
C SER A 79 4.53 6.67 -7.67
N TYR A 80 4.41 6.95 -8.96
CA TYR A 80 4.84 8.18 -9.60
C TYR A 80 3.65 8.78 -10.32
N SER A 81 3.37 10.06 -10.10
CA SER A 81 2.32 10.77 -10.80
C SER A 81 2.80 12.11 -11.31
N ASN A 82 2.32 12.50 -12.49
CA ASN A 82 2.62 13.81 -13.04
C ASN A 82 1.48 14.30 -13.96
N ASN A 83 1.50 15.60 -14.23
CA ASN A 83 0.58 16.27 -15.13
C ASN A 83 1.36 16.80 -16.33
N TRP A 84 0.86 16.52 -17.53
CA TRP A 84 1.33 17.16 -18.74
C TRP A 84 0.17 17.87 -19.41
N GLN A 85 0.23 19.20 -19.47
CA GLN A 85 -0.89 20.06 -19.86
C GLN A 85 -2.14 19.74 -19.02
N HIS A 86 -3.15 19.14 -19.64
CA HIS A 86 -4.39 18.75 -18.99
C HIS A 86 -4.50 17.23 -18.76
N ILE A 87 -3.46 16.46 -19.09
CA ILE A 87 -3.40 15.01 -18.89
C ILE A 87 -2.73 14.72 -17.56
N SER A 88 -3.41 13.97 -16.70
CA SER A 88 -2.79 13.38 -15.50
C SER A 88 -2.48 11.92 -15.76
N TYR A 89 -1.29 11.48 -15.37
CA TYR A 89 -0.92 10.07 -15.43
C TYR A 89 -0.27 9.62 -14.12
N THR A 90 -0.52 8.37 -13.74
CA THR A 90 0.07 7.74 -12.56
C THR A 90 0.53 6.34 -12.92
N PHE A 91 1.79 6.06 -12.65
CA PHE A 91 2.35 4.71 -12.65
C PHE A 91 2.49 4.23 -11.21
N SER A 92 2.15 2.98 -10.94
CA SER A 92 2.35 2.37 -9.61
C SER A 92 2.82 0.94 -9.71
N ALA A 93 3.59 0.52 -8.72
CA ALA A 93 3.99 -0.87 -8.51
C ALA A 93 3.76 -1.24 -7.04
N SER A 94 3.31 -2.46 -6.78
CA SER A 94 3.11 -2.95 -5.43
C SER A 94 3.43 -4.43 -5.31
N GLN A 95 3.87 -4.84 -4.12
CA GLN A 95 3.98 -6.24 -3.73
C GLN A 95 3.27 -6.43 -2.39
N SER A 96 2.50 -7.51 -2.30
CA SER A 96 1.83 -7.98 -1.08
C SER A 96 1.83 -9.51 -1.03
N TYR A 97 1.18 -10.09 -0.04
CA TYR A 97 0.94 -11.53 0.06
C TYR A 97 -0.56 -11.82 0.01
N ASP A 98 -0.97 -12.90 -0.67
CA ASP A 98 -2.35 -13.38 -0.67
C ASP A 98 -2.71 -14.17 0.61
N GLU A 99 -3.95 -14.64 0.71
CA GLU A 99 -4.45 -15.47 1.82
C GLU A 99 -3.71 -16.81 1.97
N ASN A 100 -2.91 -17.22 0.99
CA ASN A 100 -2.10 -18.44 1.02
C ASN A 100 -0.59 -18.15 1.26
N ASN A 101 -0.23 -16.92 1.64
CA ASN A 101 1.16 -16.45 1.74
C ASN A 101 1.96 -16.49 0.42
N LYS A 102 1.28 -16.44 -0.73
CA LYS A 102 1.95 -16.29 -2.03
C LYS A 102 2.18 -14.82 -2.31
N GLU A 103 3.36 -14.51 -2.82
CA GLU A 103 3.74 -13.17 -3.23
C GLU A 103 2.92 -12.74 -4.45
N GLU A 104 2.29 -11.57 -4.37
CA GLU A 104 1.52 -10.95 -5.45
C GLU A 104 2.14 -9.60 -5.80
N GLU A 105 2.60 -9.48 -7.04
CA GLU A 105 3.12 -8.23 -7.61
C GLU A 105 2.11 -7.61 -8.58
N ARG A 106 1.91 -6.29 -8.51
CA ARG A 106 1.01 -5.56 -9.39
C ARG A 106 1.67 -4.32 -9.96
N PHE A 107 1.45 -4.07 -11.23
CA PHE A 107 1.84 -2.86 -11.94
C PHE A 107 0.60 -2.20 -12.53
N ASN A 108 0.40 -0.91 -12.29
CA ASN A 108 -0.76 -0.18 -12.80
C ASN A 108 -0.35 1.11 -13.51
N LEU A 109 -1.14 1.45 -14.53
CA LEU A 109 -1.10 2.73 -15.23
C LEU A 109 -2.49 3.34 -15.22
N PHE A 110 -2.61 4.55 -14.67
CA PHE A 110 -3.83 5.34 -14.67
C PHE A 110 -3.61 6.60 -15.51
N ILE A 111 -4.57 6.92 -16.38
CA ILE A 111 -4.54 8.12 -17.23
C ILE A 111 -5.90 8.82 -17.08
N SER A 112 -5.87 10.13 -16.84
CA SER A 112 -7.06 10.98 -16.74
C SER A 112 -6.99 12.11 -17.74
N ILE A 113 -8.09 12.28 -18.47
CA ILE A 113 -8.23 13.15 -19.64
C ILE A 113 -9.54 13.93 -19.48
N PRO A 114 -9.51 15.23 -19.17
CA PRO A 114 -10.72 16.03 -19.14
C PRO A 114 -11.26 16.31 -20.56
N PHE A 115 -12.58 16.38 -20.68
CA PHE A 115 -13.26 16.51 -21.98
C PHE A 115 -13.22 17.93 -22.59
N TYR A 116 -12.81 18.96 -21.84
CA TYR A 116 -12.83 20.37 -22.29
C TYR A 116 -11.61 20.79 -23.12
N TRP A 117 -10.83 19.86 -23.65
CA TRP A 117 -9.61 20.13 -24.44
C TRP A 117 -9.83 20.85 -25.78
N GLY A 118 -11.09 21.08 -26.19
CA GLY A 118 -11.44 21.68 -27.49
C GLY A 118 -11.81 23.17 -27.45
N ASP A 119 -12.04 23.77 -26.28
CA ASP A 119 -12.60 25.13 -26.19
C ASP A 119 -11.62 26.24 -26.61
N ASP A 120 -10.32 25.96 -26.53
CA ASP A 120 -9.27 26.91 -26.97
C ASP A 120 -9.03 26.89 -28.48
N ILE A 121 -9.41 25.81 -29.18
CA ILE A 121 -9.25 25.69 -30.65
C ILE A 121 -10.34 26.48 -31.38
N ALA A 122 -11.54 26.58 -30.81
CA ALA A 122 -12.69 27.26 -31.42
C ALA A 122 -12.60 28.80 -31.39
N LYS A 123 -11.72 29.38 -30.56
CA LYS A 123 -11.60 30.85 -30.41
C LYS A 123 -10.71 31.54 -31.45
N ASN A 124 -9.96 30.79 -32.26
CA ASN A 124 -8.95 31.37 -33.16
C ASN A 124 -9.40 31.53 -34.62
N THR A 125 -10.71 31.36 -34.90
CA THR A 125 -11.27 31.43 -36.27
C THR A 125 -12.29 32.54 -36.48
N SER A 126 -12.32 33.59 -35.65
CA SER A 126 -13.07 34.81 -35.99
C SER A 126 -12.26 35.66 -36.98
N PRO A 127 -12.71 35.84 -38.23
CA PRO A 127 -12.10 36.80 -39.15
C PRO A 127 -12.54 38.22 -38.76
N ASN A 128 -11.59 39.17 -38.81
CA ASN A 128 -11.88 40.61 -38.91
C ASN A 128 -12.46 40.96 -40.28
#